data_AF-A0A8T0QNE0-F1
#
_entry.id   AF-A0A8T0QNE0-F1
#
_cell.length_a   1.000
_cell.length_b   1.000
_cell.length_c   1.000
_cell.angle_alpha   90.00
_cell.angle_beta   90.00
_cell.angle_gamma   90.00
#
_symmetry.space_group_name_H-M   'P 1'
#
loop_
_entity.id
_entity.type
_entity.pdbx_description
1 polymer ?
#
loop_
_entity_poly.entity_id
_entity_poly.type
_entity_poly.pdbx_seq_one_letter_code
_entity_poly.pdbx_strand_id
1 'polypeptide(L)'
;MVPGGDLGSLAAVVAAVTACMAYAGFAARRLRPGLPRLTALLPVLAFLPLPPLAFRALHLRAISAFFLAWVAEFRLLLLASGQGPLHPSLPLPAFAAVATLPVTLRDPGATAAAAGRPGLGLAESAAMAALLAAIVPLYRHEERMHRYALLALYSVHIYLALELVLAAAAAAARALLGLHLEPQFDRPYLSASLRDFWGRRWNLSVPALLRQCVFRPVRARLGAPAGVLAAFAVSGLMHEVMFSYLTLRPPTGEAAAFFALHGACAVAEEWWAVRRRWPRALATPLTLAFVGVTAFWLFFPPITRPGADKQVIAESEAMVAFLRGAAARAGGSARSVLSGRS
;
A
#
# COMPACT_ATOMS: atom_id res chain seq x y z
N MET A 1 2.14 20.07 -17.89
CA MET A 1 1.40 20.70 -16.77
C MET A 1 -0.04 20.85 -17.19
N VAL A 2 -0.96 20.07 -16.63
CA VAL A 2 -2.39 20.21 -16.90
C VAL A 2 -2.86 21.48 -16.18
N PRO A 3 -3.53 22.43 -16.88
CA PRO A 3 -4.09 23.61 -16.25
C PRO A 3 -5.35 23.20 -15.46
N GLY A 4 -5.18 23.01 -14.17
CA GLY A 4 -6.21 22.60 -13.22
C GLY A 4 -5.51 22.14 -11.94
N GLY A 5 -6.04 22.46 -10.76
CA GLY A 5 -5.49 21.93 -9.51
C GLY A 5 -5.49 20.40 -9.48
N ASP A 6 -5.10 19.79 -8.36
CA ASP A 6 -4.98 18.32 -8.26
C ASP A 6 -6.27 17.56 -8.62
N LEU A 7 -7.45 18.18 -8.54
CA LEU A 7 -8.71 17.60 -9.04
C LEU A 7 -8.75 17.44 -10.57
N GLY A 8 -8.25 18.42 -11.31
CA GLY A 8 -8.11 18.33 -12.77
C GLY A 8 -7.09 17.27 -13.17
N SER A 9 -5.95 17.22 -12.46
CA SER A 9 -4.97 16.14 -12.61
C SER A 9 -5.62 14.78 -12.31
N LEU A 10 -6.40 14.65 -11.24
CA LEU A 10 -7.06 13.39 -10.87
C LEU A 10 -7.99 12.89 -11.97
N ALA A 11 -8.85 13.75 -12.51
CA ALA A 11 -9.75 13.39 -13.60
C ALA A 11 -8.98 12.93 -14.86
N ALA A 12 -7.92 13.66 -15.22
CA ALA A 12 -7.07 13.30 -16.35
C ALA A 12 -6.35 11.96 -16.14
N VAL A 13 -5.81 11.72 -14.93
CA VAL A 13 -5.16 10.47 -14.57
C VAL A 13 -6.14 9.30 -14.61
N VAL A 14 -7.35 9.45 -14.05
CA VAL A 14 -8.39 8.41 -14.09
C VAL A 14 -8.78 8.07 -15.53
N ALA A 15 -8.97 9.08 -16.39
CA ALA A 15 -9.30 8.87 -17.80
C ALA A 15 -8.17 8.14 -18.54
N ALA A 16 -6.93 8.60 -18.37
CA ALA A 16 -5.76 7.99 -19.02
C ALA A 16 -5.54 6.54 -18.56
N VAL A 17 -5.60 6.28 -17.25
CA VAL A 17 -5.47 4.93 -16.69
C VAL A 17 -6.60 4.03 -17.18
N THR A 18 -7.84 4.52 -17.27
CA THR A 18 -8.96 3.75 -17.81
C THR A 18 -8.74 3.36 -19.27
N ALA A 19 -8.23 4.29 -20.09
CA ALA A 19 -7.86 4.00 -21.48
C ALA A 19 -6.73 2.96 -21.58
N CYS A 20 -5.70 3.08 -20.74
CA CYS A 20 -4.63 2.08 -20.65
C CYS A 20 -5.16 0.69 -20.26
N MET A 21 -6.07 0.60 -19.30
CA MET A 21 -6.68 -0.67 -18.88
C MET A 21 -7.56 -1.26 -19.98
N ALA A 22 -8.29 -0.43 -20.73
CA ALA A 22 -9.07 -0.87 -21.89
C ALA A 22 -8.17 -1.46 -22.99
N TYR A 23 -7.08 -0.76 -23.31
CA TYR A 23 -6.08 -1.25 -24.26
C TYR A 23 -5.42 -2.55 -23.78
N ALA A 24 -4.97 -2.60 -22.52
CA ALA A 24 -4.32 -3.78 -21.95
C ALA A 24 -5.26 -5.01 -21.97
N GLY A 25 -6.53 -4.81 -21.61
CA GLY A 25 -7.57 -5.86 -21.69
C GLY A 25 -7.79 -6.33 -23.13
N PHE A 26 -7.88 -5.41 -24.09
CA PHE A 26 -8.01 -5.74 -25.51
C PHE A 26 -6.80 -6.54 -26.04
N ALA A 27 -5.58 -6.07 -25.78
CA ALA A 27 -4.36 -6.75 -26.20
C ALA A 27 -4.25 -8.16 -25.60
N ALA A 28 -4.56 -8.31 -24.31
CA ALA A 28 -4.48 -9.59 -23.63
C ALA A 28 -5.52 -10.62 -24.11
N ARG A 29 -6.68 -10.18 -24.63
CA ARG A 29 -7.67 -11.06 -25.28
C ARG A 29 -7.21 -11.56 -26.64
N ARG A 30 -6.42 -10.75 -27.37
CA ARG A 30 -5.98 -11.05 -28.74
C ARG A 30 -4.67 -11.84 -28.79
N LEU A 31 -3.80 -11.66 -27.79
CA LEU A 31 -2.44 -12.17 -27.80
C LEU A 31 -2.24 -13.28 -26.77
N ARG A 32 -1.48 -14.31 -27.16
CA ARG A 32 -1.09 -15.41 -26.27
C ARG A 32 -0.15 -14.90 -25.15
N PRO A 33 -0.20 -15.49 -23.95
CA PRO A 33 0.76 -15.18 -22.89
C PRO A 33 2.21 -15.34 -23.34
N GLY A 34 3.11 -14.58 -22.72
CA GLY A 34 4.55 -14.57 -23.01
C GLY A 34 4.97 -13.29 -23.73
N LEU A 35 5.98 -13.41 -24.60
CA LEU A 35 6.59 -12.27 -25.28
C LEU A 35 5.61 -11.41 -26.10
N PRO A 36 4.69 -11.96 -26.92
CA PRO A 36 3.80 -11.14 -27.72
C PRO A 36 2.89 -10.24 -26.87
N ARG A 37 2.39 -10.76 -25.75
CA ARG A 37 1.56 -9.97 -24.83
C ARG A 37 2.40 -8.96 -24.06
N LEU A 38 3.61 -9.33 -23.63
CA LEU A 38 4.52 -8.41 -22.95
C LEU A 38 4.86 -7.22 -23.84
N THR A 39 5.26 -7.44 -25.10
CA THR A 39 5.62 -6.38 -26.03
C THR A 39 4.45 -5.44 -26.30
N ALA A 40 3.23 -5.97 -26.45
CA ALA A 40 2.04 -5.15 -26.59
C ALA A 40 1.73 -4.32 -25.33
N LEU A 41 2.07 -4.81 -24.13
CA LEU A 41 1.83 -4.09 -22.88
C LEU A 41 2.94 -3.07 -22.54
N LEU A 42 4.11 -3.12 -23.19
CA LEU A 42 5.22 -2.20 -22.92
C LEU A 42 4.85 -0.71 -22.95
N PRO A 43 4.03 -0.20 -23.90
CA PRO A 43 3.61 1.20 -23.86
C PRO A 43 2.81 1.56 -22.61
N VAL A 44 1.99 0.64 -22.10
CA VAL A 44 1.24 0.85 -20.86
C VAL A 44 2.17 0.83 -19.66
N LEU A 45 3.06 -0.16 -19.58
CA LEU A 45 4.06 -0.29 -18.50
C LEU A 45 5.02 0.91 -18.45
N ALA A 46 5.36 1.48 -19.60
CA ALA A 46 6.17 2.70 -19.67
C ALA A 46 5.38 3.95 -19.23
N PHE A 47 4.05 3.96 -19.46
CA PHE A 47 3.21 5.11 -19.16
C PHE A 47 2.79 5.19 -17.69
N LEU A 48 2.37 4.09 -17.05
CA LEU A 48 1.79 4.09 -15.69
C LEU A 48 2.66 4.72 -14.58
N PRO A 49 4.00 4.72 -14.66
CA PRO A 49 4.84 5.45 -13.71
C PRO A 49 4.80 6.98 -13.86
N LEU A 50 4.31 7.53 -14.97
CA LEU A 50 4.31 8.98 -15.21
C LEU A 50 3.14 9.74 -14.52
N PRO A 51 1.87 9.26 -14.57
CA PRO A 51 0.73 9.93 -13.95
C PRO A 51 0.89 10.41 -12.50
N PRO A 52 1.54 9.65 -11.58
CA PRO A 52 1.73 10.13 -10.20
C PRO A 52 2.44 11.48 -10.10
N LEU A 53 3.32 11.81 -11.05
CA LEU A 53 4.06 13.08 -11.07
C LEU A 53 3.17 14.29 -11.44
N ALA A 54 1.93 14.06 -11.90
CA ALA A 54 0.99 15.14 -12.17
C ALA A 54 0.41 15.78 -10.89
N PHE A 55 0.56 15.12 -9.73
CA PHE A 55 0.02 15.59 -8.46
C PHE A 55 1.02 16.45 -7.68
N ARG A 56 0.52 17.61 -7.22
CA ARG A 56 1.24 18.48 -6.30
C ARG A 56 1.14 17.97 -4.88
N ALA A 57 -0.07 17.58 -4.44
CA ALA A 57 -0.29 16.97 -3.13
C ALA A 57 0.50 15.66 -2.99
N LEU A 58 1.27 15.57 -1.91
CA LEU A 58 2.13 14.44 -1.59
C LEU A 58 1.31 13.16 -1.40
N HIS A 59 0.19 13.21 -0.65
CA HIS A 59 -0.65 12.03 -0.46
C HIS A 59 -1.19 11.47 -1.77
N LEU A 60 -1.70 12.33 -2.66
CA LEU A 60 -2.22 11.90 -3.96
C LEU A 60 -1.12 11.30 -4.83
N ARG A 61 0.07 11.93 -4.84
CA ARG A 61 1.24 11.42 -5.54
C ARG A 61 1.68 10.05 -5.01
N ALA A 62 1.79 9.91 -3.69
CA ALA A 62 2.22 8.67 -3.04
C ALA A 62 1.24 7.50 -3.26
N ILE A 63 -0.06 7.74 -3.05
CA ILE A 63 -1.11 6.73 -3.26
C ILE A 63 -1.15 6.32 -4.74
N SER A 64 -1.11 7.29 -5.65
CA SER A 64 -1.12 7.01 -7.09
C SER A 64 0.14 6.25 -7.53
N ALA A 65 1.32 6.59 -7.00
CA ALA A 65 2.56 5.87 -7.27
C ALA A 65 2.48 4.42 -6.79
N PHE A 66 1.96 4.18 -5.58
CA PHE A 66 1.76 2.83 -5.07
C PHE A 66 0.81 2.00 -5.95
N PHE A 67 -0.30 2.60 -6.40
CA PHE A 67 -1.31 1.89 -7.19
C PHE A 67 -0.85 1.65 -8.63
N LEU A 68 -0.24 2.64 -9.26
CA LEU A 68 0.08 2.61 -10.70
C LEU A 68 1.48 2.09 -10.97
N ALA A 69 2.50 2.68 -10.34
CA ALA A 69 3.91 2.36 -10.61
C ALA A 69 4.39 1.07 -9.92
N TRP A 70 3.60 0.52 -8.99
CA TRP A 70 3.92 -0.74 -8.34
C TRP A 70 2.85 -1.79 -8.58
N VAL A 71 1.66 -1.57 -8.06
CA VAL A 71 0.62 -2.60 -8.04
C VAL A 71 0.14 -2.96 -9.46
N ALA A 72 -0.19 -1.96 -10.28
CA ALA A 72 -0.63 -2.18 -11.66
C ALA A 72 0.47 -2.77 -12.55
N GLU A 73 1.70 -2.24 -12.47
CA GLU A 73 2.88 -2.78 -13.16
C GLU A 73 3.02 -4.30 -12.93
N PHE A 74 3.06 -4.72 -11.67
CA PHE A 74 3.28 -6.12 -11.32
C PHE A 74 2.13 -7.02 -11.79
N ARG A 75 0.89 -6.53 -11.76
CA ARG A 75 -0.26 -7.28 -12.28
C ARG A 75 -0.30 -7.37 -13.78
N LEU A 76 0.10 -6.32 -14.50
CA LEU A 76 0.21 -6.36 -15.95
C LEU A 76 1.36 -7.27 -16.41
N LEU A 77 2.47 -7.32 -15.67
CA LEU A 77 3.55 -8.30 -15.90
C LEU A 77 3.07 -9.74 -15.67
N LEU A 78 2.29 -9.99 -14.61
CA LEU A 78 1.66 -11.29 -14.39
C LEU A 78 0.70 -11.63 -15.53
N LEU A 79 -0.17 -10.71 -15.93
CA LEU A 79 -1.08 -10.87 -17.06
C LEU A 79 -0.31 -11.17 -18.35
N ALA A 80 0.81 -10.48 -18.61
CA ALA A 80 1.70 -10.72 -19.73
C ALA A 80 2.17 -12.18 -19.75
N SER A 81 2.56 -12.72 -18.60
CA SER A 81 2.97 -14.12 -18.43
C SER A 81 1.83 -15.14 -18.35
N GLY A 82 0.57 -14.69 -18.37
CA GLY A 82 -0.60 -15.56 -18.25
C GLY A 82 -0.86 -16.06 -16.83
N GLN A 83 -0.37 -15.33 -15.83
CA GLN A 83 -0.50 -15.64 -14.41
C GLN A 83 -1.28 -14.55 -13.68
N GLY A 84 -1.62 -14.82 -12.42
CA GLY A 84 -2.20 -13.85 -11.50
C GLY A 84 -3.73 -13.74 -11.60
N PRO A 85 -4.33 -12.90 -10.74
CA PRO A 85 -5.78 -12.78 -10.62
C PRO A 85 -6.43 -11.95 -11.73
N LEU A 86 -5.64 -11.23 -12.54
CA LEU A 86 -6.14 -10.38 -13.61
C LEU A 86 -6.39 -11.23 -14.86
N HIS A 87 -7.66 -11.36 -15.25
CA HIS A 87 -8.05 -12.17 -16.40
C HIS A 87 -8.65 -11.31 -17.53
N PRO A 88 -8.30 -11.54 -18.82
CA PRO A 88 -8.82 -10.75 -19.93
C PRO A 88 -10.34 -10.80 -20.09
N SER A 89 -11.02 -11.84 -19.62
CA SER A 89 -12.48 -11.96 -19.72
C SER A 89 -13.25 -11.04 -18.78
N LEU A 90 -12.58 -10.40 -17.81
CA LEU A 90 -13.25 -9.48 -16.88
C LEU A 90 -13.88 -8.29 -17.64
N PRO A 91 -15.07 -7.82 -17.22
CA PRO A 91 -15.59 -6.54 -17.66
C PRO A 91 -14.61 -5.40 -17.38
N LEU A 92 -14.58 -4.37 -18.23
CA LEU A 92 -13.58 -3.29 -18.14
C LEU A 92 -13.48 -2.66 -16.73
N PRO A 93 -14.58 -2.32 -16.03
CA PRO A 93 -14.49 -1.73 -14.69
C PRO A 93 -13.84 -2.68 -13.67
N ALA A 94 -14.19 -3.97 -13.71
CA ALA A 94 -13.58 -4.99 -12.87
C ALA A 94 -12.11 -5.23 -13.23
N PHE A 95 -11.79 -5.28 -14.52
CA PHE A 95 -10.40 -5.40 -15.00
C PHE A 95 -9.55 -4.22 -14.51
N ALA A 96 -10.03 -2.99 -14.66
CA ALA A 96 -9.30 -1.79 -14.24
C ALA A 96 -9.11 -1.74 -12.71
N ALA A 97 -10.15 -2.06 -11.94
CA ALA A 97 -10.06 -2.10 -10.49
C ALA A 97 -9.11 -3.19 -9.98
N VAL A 98 -9.21 -4.42 -10.52
CA VAL A 98 -8.32 -5.53 -10.15
C VAL A 98 -6.89 -5.25 -10.59
N ALA A 99 -6.68 -4.59 -11.73
CA ALA A 99 -5.34 -4.22 -12.17
C ALA A 99 -4.70 -3.18 -11.23
N THR A 100 -5.42 -2.11 -10.91
CA THR A 100 -4.84 -0.90 -10.28
C THR A 100 -4.96 -0.85 -8.77
N LEU A 101 -6.03 -1.37 -8.18
CA LEU A 101 -6.24 -1.28 -6.74
C LEU A 101 -5.43 -2.36 -6.01
N PRO A 102 -4.82 -2.08 -4.86
CA PRO A 102 -4.09 -3.05 -4.05
C PRO A 102 -5.05 -3.99 -3.33
N VAL A 103 -5.80 -4.79 -4.08
CA VAL A 103 -6.84 -5.67 -3.57
C VAL A 103 -6.63 -7.09 -4.09
N THR A 104 -6.72 -8.07 -3.20
CA THR A 104 -6.72 -9.49 -3.58
C THR A 104 -8.16 -9.94 -3.69
N LEU A 105 -8.54 -10.45 -4.87
CA LEU A 105 -9.84 -11.08 -5.06
C LEU A 105 -9.95 -12.31 -4.16
N ARG A 106 -11.04 -12.40 -3.41
CA ARG A 106 -11.33 -13.57 -2.60
C ARG A 106 -11.75 -14.73 -3.50
N ASP A 107 -11.12 -15.88 -3.31
CA ASP A 107 -11.45 -17.09 -4.06
C ASP A 107 -12.87 -17.59 -3.67
N PRO A 108 -13.82 -17.76 -4.61
CA PRO A 108 -15.18 -18.20 -4.30
C PRO A 108 -15.24 -19.62 -3.69
N GLY A 109 -14.22 -20.45 -3.94
CA GLY A 109 -14.11 -21.82 -3.44
C GLY A 109 -13.33 -21.97 -2.13
N ALA A 110 -12.85 -20.88 -1.53
CA ALA A 110 -12.14 -20.95 -0.26
C ALA A 110 -13.10 -21.35 0.87
N THR A 111 -12.81 -22.44 1.57
CA THR A 111 -13.60 -22.90 2.73
C THR A 111 -13.68 -21.81 3.81
N ALA A 112 -14.75 -21.81 4.61
CA ALA A 112 -14.94 -20.86 5.71
C ALA A 112 -13.76 -20.83 6.73
N ALA A 113 -12.94 -21.88 6.76
CA ALA A 113 -11.71 -21.96 7.56
C ALA A 113 -10.47 -21.33 6.90
N ALA A 114 -10.42 -21.26 5.56
CA ALA A 114 -9.40 -20.56 4.78
C ALA A 114 -9.75 -19.08 4.54
N ALA A 115 -11.04 -18.77 4.66
CA ALA A 115 -11.61 -17.43 4.75
C ALA A 115 -11.01 -16.69 5.96
N GLY A 116 -9.94 -15.95 5.74
CA GLY A 116 -9.41 -15.00 6.73
C GLY A 116 -10.48 -14.03 7.23
N ARG A 117 -10.14 -13.28 8.29
CA ARG A 117 -11.04 -12.28 8.88
C ARG A 117 -11.61 -11.35 7.81
N PRO A 118 -12.89 -10.93 7.94
CA PRO A 118 -13.41 -9.87 7.09
C PRO A 118 -12.51 -8.63 7.23
N GLY A 119 -12.31 -7.92 6.11
CA GLY A 119 -11.61 -6.63 6.13
C GLY A 119 -12.26 -5.64 7.09
N LEU A 120 -11.54 -4.56 7.38
CA LEU A 120 -11.92 -3.55 8.38
C LEU A 120 -13.39 -3.14 8.25
N GLY A 121 -14.16 -3.32 9.32
CA GLY A 121 -15.58 -2.91 9.34
C GLY A 121 -15.72 -1.39 9.27
N LEU A 122 -16.95 -0.88 9.04
CA LEU A 122 -17.20 0.57 9.04
C LEU A 122 -16.87 1.20 10.40
N ALA A 123 -17.24 0.54 11.51
CA ALA A 123 -16.95 1.03 12.86
C ALA A 123 -15.45 1.05 13.17
N GLU A 124 -14.72 0.01 12.76
CA GLU A 124 -13.26 -0.06 12.93
C GLU A 124 -12.55 0.99 12.07
N SER A 125 -12.98 1.17 10.81
CA SER A 125 -12.52 2.26 9.93
C SER A 125 -12.76 3.63 10.57
N ALA A 126 -13.95 3.87 11.12
CA ALA A 126 -14.28 5.12 11.79
C ALA A 126 -13.42 5.33 13.06
N ALA A 127 -13.19 4.29 13.85
CA ALA A 127 -12.31 4.36 15.02
C ALA A 127 -10.86 4.68 14.65
N MET A 128 -10.33 4.04 13.60
CA MET A 128 -8.98 4.33 13.10
C MET A 128 -8.88 5.74 12.51
N ALA A 129 -9.91 6.21 11.80
CA ALA A 129 -9.97 7.59 11.29
C ALA A 129 -10.03 8.61 12.43
N ALA A 130 -10.80 8.33 13.49
CA ALA A 130 -10.85 9.17 14.69
C ALA A 130 -9.49 9.20 15.41
N LEU A 131 -8.82 8.05 15.54
CA LEU A 131 -7.49 7.96 16.11
C LEU A 131 -6.47 8.75 15.27
N LEU A 132 -6.50 8.62 13.94
CA LEU A 132 -5.66 9.40 13.03
C LEU A 132 -5.91 10.91 13.22
N ALA A 133 -7.17 11.33 13.28
CA ALA A 133 -7.54 12.73 13.52
C ALA A 133 -7.14 13.25 14.91
N ALA A 134 -6.98 12.36 15.90
CA ALA A 134 -6.53 12.67 17.24
C ALA A 134 -5.00 12.78 17.36
N ILE A 135 -4.23 12.00 16.58
CA ILE A 135 -2.77 12.10 16.58
C ILE A 135 -2.24 13.31 15.80
N VAL A 136 -2.95 13.75 14.76
CA VAL A 136 -2.51 14.86 13.89
C VAL A 136 -2.20 16.15 14.66
N PRO A 137 -3.04 16.63 15.61
CA PRO A 137 -2.73 17.80 16.42
C PRO A 137 -1.48 17.67 17.30
N LEU A 138 -1.03 16.45 17.61
CA LEU A 138 0.15 16.24 18.46
C LEU A 138 1.43 16.74 17.79
N TYR A 139 1.48 16.77 16.44
CA TYR A 139 2.64 17.27 15.70
C TYR A 139 2.92 18.76 15.92
N ARG A 140 1.95 19.54 16.41
CA ARG A 140 2.17 20.94 16.84
C ARG A 140 3.15 21.07 18.00
N HIS A 141 3.43 19.96 18.69
CA HIS A 141 4.37 19.87 19.79
C HIS A 141 5.61 19.04 19.41
N GLU A 142 5.88 18.81 18.12
CA GLU A 142 7.01 17.98 17.65
C GLU A 142 8.36 18.45 18.22
N GLU A 143 8.58 19.76 18.32
CA GLU A 143 9.81 20.37 18.87
C GLU A 143 10.04 20.03 20.35
N ARG A 144 9.00 19.61 21.08
CA ARG A 144 9.09 19.19 22.49
C ARG A 144 9.18 17.69 22.65
N MET A 145 8.97 16.91 21.58
CA MET A 145 8.97 15.46 21.64
C MET A 145 10.41 14.92 21.56
N HIS A 146 10.69 13.88 22.34
CA HIS A 146 11.90 13.10 22.14
C HIS A 146 11.91 12.52 20.71
N ARG A 147 13.05 12.54 20.03
CA ARG A 147 13.18 12.09 18.62
C ARG A 147 12.55 10.72 18.35
N TYR A 148 12.81 9.73 19.22
CA TYR A 148 12.23 8.39 19.06
C TYR A 148 10.72 8.34 19.31
N ALA A 149 10.17 9.22 20.16
CA ALA A 149 8.73 9.33 20.35
C ALA A 149 8.05 9.88 19.08
N LEU A 150 8.67 10.87 18.43
CA LEU A 150 8.20 11.41 17.15
C LEU A 150 8.23 10.34 16.04
N LEU A 151 9.32 9.56 15.92
CA LEU A 151 9.41 8.46 14.94
C LEU A 151 8.41 7.32 15.23
N ALA A 152 8.13 7.03 16.50
CA ALA A 152 7.08 6.10 16.87
C ALA A 152 5.69 6.63 16.48
N LEU A 153 5.44 7.93 16.68
CA LEU A 153 4.20 8.59 16.24
C LEU A 153 4.04 8.53 14.71
N TYR A 154 5.12 8.74 13.95
CA TYR A 154 5.13 8.57 12.49
C TYR A 154 4.77 7.14 12.08
N SER A 155 5.26 6.14 12.80
CA SER A 155 4.95 4.73 12.54
C SER A 155 3.46 4.43 12.74
N VAL A 156 2.86 4.95 13.81
CA VAL A 156 1.41 4.85 14.06
C VAL A 156 0.62 5.58 12.97
N HIS A 157 1.04 6.79 12.58
CA HIS A 157 0.40 7.56 11.53
C HIS A 157 0.40 6.80 10.20
N ILE A 158 1.56 6.30 9.76
CA ILE A 158 1.69 5.55 8.49
C ILE A 158 0.80 4.32 8.52
N TYR A 159 0.79 3.57 9.63
CA TYR A 159 -0.07 2.39 9.78
C TYR A 159 -1.56 2.75 9.62
N LEU A 160 -2.05 3.76 10.34
CA LEU A 160 -3.45 4.17 10.29
C LEU A 160 -3.84 4.73 8.92
N ALA A 161 -3.00 5.61 8.35
CA ALA A 161 -3.26 6.22 7.05
C ALA A 161 -3.30 5.16 5.94
N LEU A 162 -2.34 4.23 5.94
CA LEU A 162 -2.29 3.17 4.94
C LEU A 162 -3.48 2.21 5.07
N GLU A 163 -3.83 1.76 6.28
CA GLU A 163 -5.03 0.93 6.49
C GLU A 163 -6.29 1.62 5.97
N LEU A 164 -6.50 2.89 6.31
CA LEU A 164 -7.69 3.65 5.89
C LEU A 164 -7.77 3.81 4.37
N VAL A 165 -6.66 4.13 3.71
CA VAL A 165 -6.62 4.25 2.24
C VAL A 165 -6.94 2.92 1.57
N LEU A 166 -6.36 1.81 2.04
CA LEU A 166 -6.60 0.50 1.44
C LEU A 166 -8.01 -0.02 1.75
N ALA A 167 -8.52 0.23 2.96
CA ALA A 167 -9.90 -0.09 3.34
C ALA A 167 -10.91 0.70 2.51
N ALA A 168 -10.66 1.99 2.26
CA ALA A 168 -11.50 2.81 1.39
C ALA A 168 -11.50 2.30 -0.07
N ALA A 169 -10.32 1.97 -0.61
CA ALA A 169 -10.20 1.37 -1.94
C ALA A 169 -10.96 0.04 -2.03
N ALA A 170 -10.86 -0.80 -0.99
CA ALA A 170 -11.57 -2.07 -0.94
C ALA A 170 -13.10 -1.89 -0.81
N ALA A 171 -13.54 -0.94 0.01
CA ALA A 171 -14.96 -0.61 0.15
C ALA A 171 -15.55 -0.10 -1.18
N ALA A 172 -14.83 0.76 -1.89
CA ALA A 172 -15.25 1.26 -3.21
C ALA A 172 -15.36 0.13 -4.24
N ALA A 173 -14.37 -0.76 -4.32
CA ALA A 173 -14.42 -1.93 -5.21
C ALA A 173 -15.59 -2.87 -4.86
N ARG A 174 -15.88 -3.08 -3.57
CA ARG A 174 -17.05 -3.87 -3.14
C ARG A 174 -18.36 -3.19 -3.53
N ALA A 175 -18.51 -1.91 -3.27
CA ALA A 175 -19.75 -1.17 -3.49
C ALA A 175 -20.07 -0.99 -4.98
N LEU A 176 -19.05 -0.73 -5.81
CA LEU A 176 -19.24 -0.42 -7.22
C LEU A 176 -19.21 -1.66 -8.13
N LEU A 177 -18.49 -2.72 -7.72
CA LEU A 177 -18.20 -3.87 -8.59
C LEU A 177 -18.55 -5.22 -7.96
N GLY A 178 -19.06 -5.24 -6.72
CA GLY A 178 -19.38 -6.48 -6.02
C GLY A 178 -18.17 -7.36 -5.69
N LEU A 179 -16.95 -6.81 -5.78
CA LEU A 179 -15.72 -7.59 -5.56
C LEU A 179 -15.49 -7.79 -4.06
N HIS A 180 -15.41 -9.05 -3.64
CA HIS A 180 -15.01 -9.41 -2.28
C HIS A 180 -13.50 -9.45 -2.18
N LEU A 181 -12.95 -8.72 -1.22
CA LEU A 181 -11.52 -8.49 -1.10
C LEU A 181 -10.99 -9.01 0.23
N GLU A 182 -9.76 -9.51 0.21
CA GLU A 182 -9.04 -9.90 1.41
C GLU A 182 -8.69 -8.69 2.29
N PRO A 183 -8.57 -8.89 3.63
CA PRO A 183 -8.05 -7.86 4.52
C PRO A 183 -6.63 -7.45 4.13
N GLN A 184 -6.28 -6.19 4.41
CA GLN A 184 -5.02 -5.60 3.99
C GLN A 184 -3.95 -5.73 5.06
N PHE A 185 -4.35 -5.72 6.33
CA PHE A 185 -3.49 -6.04 7.45
C PHE A 185 -4.17 -7.06 8.38
N ASP A 186 -3.36 -7.75 9.17
CA ASP A 186 -3.83 -8.63 10.26
C ASP A 186 -3.01 -8.39 11.52
N ARG A 187 -3.40 -7.37 12.30
CA ARG A 187 -2.83 -7.06 13.63
C ARG A 187 -1.29 -7.19 13.66
N PRO A 188 -0.56 -6.35 12.90
CA PRO A 188 0.90 -6.46 12.78
C PRO A 188 1.66 -6.36 14.11
N TYR A 189 1.06 -5.71 15.12
CA TYR A 189 1.58 -5.63 16.48
C TYR A 189 1.54 -6.97 17.26
N LEU A 190 0.98 -8.04 16.71
CA LEU A 190 1.04 -9.40 17.29
C LEU A 190 2.08 -10.30 16.62
N SER A 191 2.92 -9.73 15.75
CA SER A 191 3.92 -10.48 15.00
C SER A 191 4.99 -11.05 15.93
N ALA A 192 5.18 -12.36 15.91
CA ALA A 192 6.20 -13.04 16.72
C ALA A 192 7.48 -13.37 15.92
N SER A 193 7.56 -12.92 14.68
CA SER A 193 8.64 -13.23 13.73
C SER A 193 8.60 -12.26 12.55
N LEU A 194 9.73 -12.04 11.88
CA LEU A 194 9.79 -11.20 10.68
C LEU A 194 8.95 -11.76 9.53
N ARG A 195 8.91 -13.07 9.39
CA ARG A 195 8.07 -13.75 8.40
C ARG A 195 6.58 -13.59 8.71
N ASP A 196 6.21 -13.61 9.99
CA ASP A 196 4.83 -13.35 10.41
C ASP A 196 4.44 -11.90 10.11
N PHE A 197 5.31 -10.93 10.46
CA PHE A 197 5.11 -9.52 10.18
C PHE A 197 4.93 -9.25 8.68
N TRP A 198 5.96 -9.52 7.86
CA TRP A 198 5.98 -9.17 6.44
C TRP A 198 5.13 -10.09 5.57
N GLY A 199 4.96 -11.35 5.95
CA GLY A 199 4.31 -12.35 5.08
C GLY A 199 2.82 -12.55 5.35
N ARG A 200 2.34 -12.16 6.54
CA ARG A 200 1.00 -12.53 7.04
C ARG A 200 0.23 -11.41 7.73
N ARG A 201 0.87 -10.29 8.07
CA ARG A 201 0.21 -9.25 8.89
C ARG A 201 0.34 -7.83 8.36
N TRP A 202 1.40 -7.54 7.60
CA TRP A 202 1.66 -6.21 7.03
C TRP A 202 1.37 -6.16 5.53
N ASN A 203 0.44 -5.28 5.12
CA ASN A 203 0.12 -4.95 3.73
C ASN A 203 0.02 -6.19 2.81
N LEU A 204 -0.88 -7.12 3.11
CA LEU A 204 -0.99 -8.46 2.54
C LEU A 204 -1.03 -8.52 1.00
N SER A 205 -1.52 -7.46 0.36
CA SER A 205 -1.53 -7.32 -1.10
C SER A 205 -0.13 -7.34 -1.72
N VAL A 206 0.85 -6.67 -1.11
CA VAL A 206 2.22 -6.58 -1.67
C VAL A 206 2.97 -7.91 -1.57
N PRO A 207 3.05 -8.59 -0.41
CA PRO A 207 3.63 -9.93 -0.32
C PRO A 207 2.92 -10.95 -1.21
N ALA A 208 1.60 -10.84 -1.42
CA ALA A 208 0.89 -11.71 -2.36
C ALA A 208 1.38 -11.52 -3.80
N LEU A 209 1.53 -10.27 -4.26
CA LEU A 209 2.09 -9.94 -5.58
C LEU A 209 3.54 -10.42 -5.71
N LEU A 210 4.41 -10.05 -4.76
CA LEU A 210 5.83 -10.46 -4.78
C LEU A 210 5.99 -11.98 -4.70
N ARG A 211 5.07 -12.68 -4.02
CA ARG A 211 5.07 -14.15 -3.96
C ARG A 211 4.88 -14.77 -5.35
N GLN A 212 4.00 -14.19 -6.16
CA GLN A 212 3.70 -14.65 -7.51
C GLN A 212 4.81 -14.23 -8.49
N CYS A 213 5.19 -12.94 -8.50
CA CYS A 213 6.12 -12.39 -9.47
C CYS A 213 7.58 -12.79 -9.24
N VAL A 214 8.00 -12.92 -7.97
CA VAL A 214 9.42 -13.01 -7.60
C VAL A 214 9.73 -14.28 -6.83
N PHE A 215 9.09 -14.48 -5.68
CA PHE A 215 9.42 -15.59 -4.78
C PHE A 215 9.27 -16.95 -5.45
N ARG A 216 8.10 -17.25 -6.05
CA ARG A 216 7.83 -18.57 -6.66
C ARG A 216 8.80 -18.89 -7.81
N PRO A 217 9.01 -18.00 -8.80
CA PRO A 217 9.97 -18.24 -9.88
C PRO A 217 11.40 -18.43 -9.40
N VAL A 218 11.87 -17.61 -8.47
CA VAL A 218 13.25 -17.71 -7.94
C VAL A 218 13.40 -18.95 -7.08
N ARG A 219 12.42 -19.25 -6.21
CA ARG A 219 12.43 -20.46 -5.38
C ARG A 219 12.50 -21.74 -6.22
N ALA A 220 11.78 -21.78 -7.33
CA ALA A 220 11.76 -22.96 -8.21
C ALA A 220 13.15 -23.27 -8.81
N ARG A 221 14.03 -22.27 -8.94
CA ARG A 221 15.37 -22.42 -9.52
C ARG A 221 16.50 -22.45 -8.50
N LEU A 222 16.40 -21.66 -7.44
CA LEU A 222 17.49 -21.36 -6.50
C LEU A 222 17.15 -21.69 -5.03
N GLY A 223 15.98 -22.25 -4.78
CA GLY A 223 15.55 -22.64 -3.42
C GLY A 223 14.87 -21.52 -2.63
N ALA A 224 14.28 -21.90 -1.49
CA ALA A 224 13.45 -20.99 -0.69
C ALA A 224 14.19 -19.76 -0.15
N PRO A 225 15.44 -19.86 0.38
CA PRO A 225 16.19 -18.69 0.86
C PRO A 225 16.40 -17.64 -0.22
N ALA A 226 16.83 -18.06 -1.42
CA ALA A 226 17.02 -17.16 -2.56
C ALA A 226 15.70 -16.48 -2.97
N GLY A 227 14.59 -17.24 -2.93
CA GLY A 227 13.26 -16.68 -3.17
C GLY A 227 12.88 -15.58 -2.17
N VAL A 228 13.15 -15.77 -0.87
CA VAL A 228 12.90 -14.77 0.17
C VAL A 228 13.76 -13.53 -0.08
N LEU A 229 15.08 -13.71 -0.24
CA LEU A 229 16.01 -12.61 -0.47
C LEU A 229 15.64 -11.80 -1.71
N ALA A 230 15.30 -12.46 -2.82
CA ALA A 230 14.87 -11.78 -4.04
C ALA A 230 13.57 -10.98 -3.85
N ALA A 231 12.58 -11.53 -3.13
CA ALA A 231 11.33 -10.81 -2.85
C ALA A 231 11.57 -9.55 -2.00
N PHE A 232 12.44 -9.64 -0.98
CA PHE A 232 12.84 -8.48 -0.18
C PHE A 232 13.67 -7.47 -0.98
N ALA A 233 14.58 -7.92 -1.84
CA ALA A 233 15.37 -7.03 -2.70
C ALA A 233 14.47 -6.23 -3.66
N VAL A 234 13.53 -6.89 -4.34
CA VAL A 234 12.56 -6.22 -5.22
C VAL A 234 11.67 -5.28 -4.41
N SER A 235 11.23 -5.68 -3.20
CA SER A 235 10.48 -4.79 -2.32
C SER A 235 11.27 -3.54 -1.93
N GLY A 236 12.55 -3.69 -1.61
CA GLY A 236 13.45 -2.57 -1.28
C GLY A 236 13.62 -1.60 -2.44
N LEU A 237 13.86 -2.10 -3.65
CA LEU A 237 13.93 -1.28 -4.86
C LEU A 237 12.63 -0.52 -5.11
N MET A 238 11.47 -1.17 -4.94
CA MET A 238 10.19 -0.48 -5.10
C MET A 238 9.98 0.59 -4.04
N HIS A 239 10.45 0.40 -2.80
CA HIS A 239 10.38 1.46 -1.79
C HIS A 239 11.30 2.64 -2.08
N GLU A 240 12.48 2.43 -2.68
CA GLU A 240 13.31 3.52 -3.20
C GLU A 240 12.56 4.34 -4.27
N VAL A 241 11.87 3.65 -5.19
CA VAL A 241 11.01 4.29 -6.19
C VAL A 241 9.88 5.07 -5.49
N MET A 242 9.19 4.47 -4.52
CA MET A 242 8.15 5.17 -3.75
C MET A 242 8.70 6.41 -3.04
N PHE A 243 9.84 6.31 -2.37
CA PHE A 243 10.47 7.44 -1.69
C PHE A 243 10.88 8.55 -2.66
N SER A 244 11.30 8.18 -3.87
CA SER A 244 11.56 9.14 -4.95
C SER A 244 10.28 9.88 -5.36
N TYR A 245 9.13 9.20 -5.44
CA TYR A 245 7.84 9.88 -5.63
C TYR A 245 7.46 10.76 -4.45
N LEU A 246 7.65 10.32 -3.20
CA LEU A 246 7.29 11.13 -2.02
C LEU A 246 8.11 12.42 -1.98
N THR A 247 9.43 12.29 -2.12
CA THR A 247 10.41 13.36 -1.87
C THR A 247 10.80 14.15 -3.12
N LEU A 248 10.53 13.63 -4.31
CA LEU A 248 11.04 14.12 -5.60
C LEU A 248 12.58 14.22 -5.63
N ARG A 249 13.26 13.35 -4.88
CA ARG A 249 14.72 13.23 -4.81
C ARG A 249 15.16 11.87 -5.38
N PRO A 250 16.42 11.76 -5.84
CA PRO A 250 16.97 10.47 -6.24
C PRO A 250 17.01 9.47 -5.06
N PRO A 251 17.01 8.16 -5.35
CA PRO A 251 17.07 7.12 -4.33
C PRO A 251 18.39 7.19 -3.54
N THR A 252 18.32 6.83 -2.27
CA THR A 252 19.47 6.89 -1.34
C THR A 252 20.06 5.52 -1.07
N GLY A 253 19.30 4.45 -1.34
CA GLY A 253 19.67 3.07 -1.03
C GLY A 253 19.35 2.63 0.39
N GLU A 254 18.92 3.54 1.29
CA GLU A 254 18.61 3.21 2.68
C GLU A 254 17.34 2.35 2.80
N ALA A 255 16.32 2.57 1.97
CA ALA A 255 15.14 1.72 1.92
C ALA A 255 15.48 0.33 1.37
N ALA A 256 16.31 0.27 0.32
CA ALA A 256 16.81 -1.00 -0.20
C ALA A 256 17.60 -1.77 0.87
N ALA A 257 18.46 -1.09 1.63
CA ALA A 257 19.21 -1.68 2.74
C ALA A 257 18.29 -2.19 3.86
N PHE A 258 17.25 -1.43 4.23
CA PHE A 258 16.25 -1.84 5.22
C PHE A 258 15.61 -3.18 4.85
N PHE A 259 15.10 -3.31 3.63
CA PHE A 259 14.45 -4.55 3.19
C PHE A 259 15.44 -5.69 2.99
N ALA A 260 16.65 -5.42 2.48
CA ALA A 260 17.69 -6.45 2.35
C ALA A 260 18.09 -7.03 3.71
N LEU A 261 18.28 -6.17 4.72
CA LEU A 261 18.55 -6.60 6.10
C LEU A 261 17.40 -7.46 6.64
N HIS A 262 16.15 -7.02 6.45
CA HIS A 262 14.98 -7.77 6.90
C HIS A 262 14.85 -9.13 6.21
N GLY A 263 15.16 -9.21 4.91
CA GLY A 263 15.18 -10.46 4.16
C GLY A 263 16.24 -11.44 4.67
N ALA A 264 17.47 -10.95 4.91
CA ALA A 264 18.55 -11.74 5.47
C ALA A 264 18.21 -12.26 6.87
N CYS A 265 17.68 -11.38 7.74
CA CYS A 265 17.25 -11.75 9.07
C CYS A 265 16.06 -12.71 9.06
N ALA A 266 15.12 -12.60 8.11
CA ALA A 266 14.00 -13.54 7.99
C ALA A 266 14.47 -14.95 7.60
N VAL A 267 15.46 -15.06 6.71
CA VAL A 267 16.09 -16.35 6.36
C VAL A 267 16.86 -16.93 7.55
N ALA A 268 17.63 -16.09 8.25
CA ALA A 268 18.37 -16.51 9.44
C ALA A 268 17.44 -16.94 10.58
N GLU A 269 16.33 -16.22 10.79
CA GLU A 269 15.28 -16.55 11.76
C GLU A 269 14.66 -17.92 11.44
N GLU A 270 14.37 -18.22 10.17
CA GLU A 270 13.83 -19.53 9.76
C GLU A 270 14.82 -20.66 10.05
N TRP A 271 16.10 -20.46 9.74
CA TRP A 271 17.16 -21.43 10.04
C TRP A 271 17.33 -21.65 11.56
N TRP A 272 17.24 -20.58 12.36
CA TRP A 272 17.35 -20.64 13.81
C TRP A 272 16.11 -21.23 14.48
N ALA A 273 14.90 -20.91 13.99
CA ALA A 273 13.63 -21.38 14.53
C ALA A 273 13.43 -22.89 14.37
N VAL A 274 14.13 -23.53 13.43
CA VAL A 274 14.22 -25.00 13.33
C VAL A 274 14.95 -25.59 14.54
N ARG A 275 15.88 -24.84 15.15
CA ARG A 275 16.69 -25.29 16.30
C ARG A 275 16.07 -24.93 17.64
N ARG A 276 15.53 -23.72 17.79
CA ARG A 276 14.92 -23.26 19.05
C ARG A 276 13.89 -22.18 18.79
N ARG A 277 12.63 -22.46 19.16
CA ARG A 277 11.53 -21.49 19.09
C ARG A 277 11.40 -20.71 20.39
N TRP A 278 11.27 -19.40 20.27
CA TRP A 278 11.09 -18.53 21.42
C TRP A 278 9.59 -18.46 21.76
N PRO A 279 9.22 -18.35 23.04
CA PRO A 279 7.83 -18.15 23.41
C PRO A 279 7.33 -16.82 22.81
N ARG A 280 6.06 -16.79 22.36
CA ARG A 280 5.50 -15.62 21.66
C ARG A 280 5.61 -14.32 22.47
N ALA A 281 5.43 -14.42 23.78
CA ALA A 281 5.56 -13.28 24.70
C ALA A 281 6.93 -12.59 24.65
N LEU A 282 8.00 -13.33 24.33
CA LEU A 282 9.33 -12.78 24.12
C LEU A 282 9.60 -12.44 22.65
N ALA A 283 9.17 -13.30 21.74
CA ALA A 283 9.46 -13.14 20.31
C ALA A 283 8.74 -11.91 19.70
N THR A 284 7.52 -11.59 20.16
CA THR A 284 6.76 -10.44 19.68
C THR A 284 7.43 -9.09 19.98
N PRO A 285 7.73 -8.73 21.25
CA PRO A 285 8.38 -7.45 21.53
C PRO A 285 9.74 -7.33 20.84
N LEU A 286 10.50 -8.42 20.70
CA LEU A 286 11.78 -8.40 19.99
C LEU A 286 11.63 -8.18 18.49
N THR A 287 10.65 -8.83 17.86
CA THR A 287 10.34 -8.60 16.44
C THR A 287 9.95 -7.15 16.20
N LEU A 288 9.07 -6.61 17.04
CA LEU A 288 8.62 -5.22 16.92
C LEU A 288 9.74 -4.22 17.23
N ALA A 289 10.58 -4.51 18.23
CA ALA A 289 11.75 -3.68 18.54
C ALA A 289 12.74 -3.68 17.38
N PHE A 290 13.03 -4.85 16.79
CA PHE A 290 13.88 -4.95 15.61
C PHE A 290 13.33 -4.12 14.45
N VAL A 291 12.05 -4.32 14.09
CA VAL A 291 11.39 -3.56 13.01
C VAL A 291 11.39 -2.06 13.31
N GLY A 292 11.12 -1.65 14.55
CA GLY A 292 11.10 -0.24 14.95
C GLY A 292 12.48 0.40 14.87
N VAL A 293 13.50 -0.25 15.43
CA VAL A 293 14.89 0.25 15.42
C VAL A 293 15.43 0.37 13.99
N THR A 294 15.24 -0.66 13.17
CA THR A 294 15.69 -0.62 11.77
C THR A 294 14.90 0.40 10.96
N ALA A 295 13.60 0.59 11.24
CA ALA A 295 12.81 1.63 10.58
C ALA A 295 13.30 3.04 10.95
N PHE A 296 13.60 3.28 12.23
CA PHE A 296 14.14 4.56 12.70
C PHE A 296 15.52 4.86 12.11
N TRP A 297 16.30 3.83 11.83
CA TRP A 297 17.64 3.95 11.27
C TRP A 297 17.66 4.10 9.74
N LEU A 298 16.90 3.28 9.01
CA LEU A 298 17.05 3.16 7.54
C LEU A 298 15.80 3.58 6.76
N PHE A 299 14.61 3.49 7.35
CA PHE A 299 13.36 3.76 6.63
C PHE A 299 12.91 5.22 6.71
N PHE A 300 12.95 5.82 7.91
CA PHE A 300 12.50 7.20 8.11
C PHE A 300 13.45 8.28 7.58
N PRO A 301 14.79 8.18 7.69
CA PRO A 301 15.68 9.26 7.30
C PRO A 301 15.56 9.74 5.84
N PRO A 302 15.36 8.88 4.83
CA PRO A 302 15.09 9.31 3.45
C PRO A 302 13.87 10.25 3.33
N ILE A 303 12.86 10.09 4.19
CA ILE A 303 11.62 10.87 4.17
C ILE A 303 11.79 12.16 4.98
N THR A 304 12.43 12.09 6.15
CA THR A 304 12.52 13.21 7.07
C THR A 304 13.62 14.21 6.71
N ARG A 305 14.77 13.78 6.18
CA ARG A 305 15.86 14.70 5.81
C ARG A 305 15.44 15.74 4.75
N PRO A 306 14.66 15.38 3.70
CA PRO A 306 14.14 16.36 2.74
C PRO A 306 12.93 17.17 3.25
N GLY A 307 12.38 16.85 4.43
CA GLY A 307 11.19 17.49 4.99
C GLY A 307 9.86 17.00 4.41
N ALA A 308 9.81 15.81 3.81
CA ALA A 308 8.58 15.25 3.26
C ALA A 308 7.58 14.86 4.37
N ASP A 309 8.07 14.52 5.55
CA ASP A 309 7.26 14.32 6.76
C ASP A 309 6.47 15.57 7.14
N LYS A 310 7.08 16.76 7.07
CA LYS A 310 6.37 18.03 7.33
C LYS A 310 5.24 18.28 6.34
N GLN A 311 5.43 17.93 5.07
CA GLN A 311 4.38 18.03 4.05
C GLN A 311 3.23 17.04 4.31
N VAL A 312 3.55 15.80 4.70
CA VAL A 312 2.54 14.80 5.12
C VAL A 312 1.72 15.32 6.30
N ILE A 313 2.38 15.90 7.31
CA ILE A 313 1.70 16.47 8.48
C ILE A 313 0.79 17.62 8.06
N ALA A 314 1.28 18.58 7.29
CA ALA A 314 0.51 19.73 6.84
C ALA A 314 -0.73 19.34 6.01
N GLU A 315 -0.59 18.39 5.09
CA GLU A 315 -1.72 17.87 4.31
C GLU A 315 -2.72 17.11 5.20
N SER A 316 -2.24 16.38 6.20
CA SER A 316 -3.10 15.69 7.17
C SER A 316 -3.87 16.66 8.06
N GLU A 317 -3.22 17.74 8.53
CA GLU A 317 -3.88 18.81 9.29
C GLU A 317 -4.98 19.48 8.46
N ALA A 318 -4.69 19.79 7.19
CA ALA A 318 -5.66 20.37 6.27
C ALA A 318 -6.87 19.45 6.04
N MET A 319 -6.62 18.14 5.84
CA MET A 319 -7.68 17.14 5.69
C MET A 319 -8.56 17.05 6.93
N VAL A 320 -7.97 16.97 8.13
CA VAL A 320 -8.72 16.89 9.39
C VAL A 320 -9.53 18.17 9.62
N ALA A 321 -8.97 19.35 9.34
CA ALA A 321 -9.67 20.62 9.45
C ALA A 321 -10.87 20.69 8.49
N PHE A 322 -10.69 20.27 7.24
CA PHE A 322 -11.76 20.19 6.24
C PHE A 322 -12.90 19.28 6.71
N LEU A 323 -12.59 18.08 7.20
CA LEU A 323 -13.58 17.12 7.70
C LEU A 323 -14.35 17.66 8.91
N ARG A 324 -13.66 18.30 9.86
CA ARG A 324 -14.31 18.95 11.02
C ARG A 324 -15.25 20.06 10.58
N GLY A 325 -14.83 20.89 9.63
CA GLY A 325 -15.66 21.96 9.08
C GLY A 325 -16.89 21.44 8.32
N ALA A 326 -16.75 20.35 7.56
CA ALA A 326 -17.86 19.68 6.91
C ALA A 326 -18.86 19.10 7.93
N ALA A 327 -18.37 18.42 8.97
CA ALA A 327 -19.20 17.87 10.04
C ALA A 327 -19.96 18.97 10.82
N ALA A 328 -19.29 20.08 11.14
CA ALA A 328 -19.93 21.22 11.80
C ALA A 328 -21.06 21.83 10.95
N ARG A 329 -20.86 21.97 9.64
CA ARG A 329 -21.89 22.45 8.71
C ARG A 329 -23.07 21.48 8.61
N ALA A 330 -22.81 20.19 8.52
CA ALA A 330 -23.86 19.16 8.50
C ALA A 330 -24.67 19.14 9.80
N GLY A 331 -24.00 19.23 10.95
CA GLY A 331 -24.66 19.32 12.26
C GLY A 331 -25.45 20.63 12.45
N GLY A 332 -24.95 21.75 11.93
CA GLY A 332 -25.67 23.03 11.93
C GLY A 332 -26.93 22.99 11.07
N SER A 333 -26.85 22.40 9.87
CA SER A 333 -28.01 22.20 8.98
C SER A 333 -29.04 21.24 9.59
N ALA A 334 -28.62 20.16 10.22
CA ALA A 334 -29.53 19.26 10.93
C ALA A 334 -30.24 19.97 12.10
N ARG A 335 -29.54 20.84 12.84
CA ARG A 335 -30.13 21.65 13.93
C ARG A 335 -31.06 22.74 13.42
N SER A 336 -30.80 23.37 12.27
CA SER A 336 -31.70 24.37 11.69
C SER A 336 -32.99 23.73 11.16
N VAL A 337 -32.90 22.55 10.55
CA VAL A 337 -34.06 21.76 10.10
C VAL A 337 -34.92 21.30 11.29
N LEU A 338 -34.30 20.89 12.40
CA LEU A 338 -35.01 20.47 13.61
C LEU A 338 -35.59 21.63 14.44
N SER A 339 -35.10 22.86 14.26
CA SER A 339 -35.55 24.04 15.02
C SER A 339 -36.56 24.93 14.27
N GLY A 340 -36.98 24.54 13.06
CA GLY A 340 -38.12 25.15 12.36
C GLY A 340 -37.97 26.64 12.03
N ARG A 341 -36.74 27.16 11.92
CA ARG A 341 -36.50 28.51 11.39
C ARG A 341 -36.20 28.41 9.90
N SER A 342 -37.27 28.49 9.09
CA SER A 342 -37.21 28.90 7.68
C SER A 342 -36.92 30.38 7.59
#